data_AF-A0A0G1WN16-F1
#
_entry.id   AF-A0A0G1WN16-F1
#
_cell.length_a   1.000
_cell.length_b   1.000
_cell.length_c   1.000
_cell.angle_alpha   90.00
_cell.angle_beta   90.00
_cell.angle_gamma   90.00
#
_symmetry.space_group_name_H-M   'P 1'
#
loop_
_entity.id
_entity.type
_entity.pdbx_description
1 polymer ?
#
loop_
_entity_poly.entity_id
_entity_poly.type
_entity_poly.pdbx_seq_one_letter_code
_entity_poly.pdbx_strand_id
1 'polypeptide(L)'
;MNNIGSDISPKFIVVLVAFIAILVGVVWIARPQEDVLGAGEREQSETTQQDGSTGEASLVVEGDSNYDFGTISMAAGKVKREFKIKNTGEGPVTIEKMYTSCMCTEATLSAGGKRFGPFGMPGHAAVPTIRYTLSPNDEGIVEVVFDPAAHGPSGVGPIERAVRIENSGKPIELTFSAMVRP
;
A
#
# COMPACT_ATOMS: atom_id res chain seq x y z
N MET A 1 71.88 -19.39 49.02
CA MET A 1 72.20 -18.63 47.79
C MET A 1 71.24 -17.44 47.69
N ASN A 2 71.81 -16.24 47.72
CA ASN A 2 71.34 -14.90 47.31
C ASN A 2 69.94 -14.42 47.72
N ASN A 3 69.89 -13.73 48.86
CA ASN A 3 68.88 -12.71 49.18
C ASN A 3 69.07 -11.50 48.25
N ILE A 4 68.07 -11.22 47.41
CA ILE A 4 67.99 -10.00 46.62
C ILE A 4 67.00 -9.09 47.34
N GLY A 5 67.53 -8.22 48.22
CA GLY A 5 66.79 -7.07 48.73
C GLY A 5 66.67 -6.05 47.61
N SER A 6 65.44 -5.64 47.29
CA SER A 6 65.21 -4.50 46.39
C SER A 6 64.95 -3.26 47.25
N ASP A 7 65.98 -2.41 47.38
CA ASP A 7 65.83 -1.04 47.87
C ASP A 7 65.12 -0.22 46.78
N ILE A 8 63.80 -0.14 46.86
CA ILE A 8 62.97 0.61 45.92
C ILE A 8 63.01 2.09 46.33
N SER A 9 63.80 2.90 45.61
CA SER A 9 63.87 4.34 45.87
C SER A 9 62.51 5.03 45.62
N PRO A 10 62.16 6.13 46.34
CA PRO A 10 60.88 6.81 46.16
C PRO A 10 60.69 7.39 44.75
N LYS A 11 61.79 7.67 44.03
CA LYS A 11 61.77 8.06 42.61
C LYS A 11 61.37 6.89 41.70
N PHE A 12 61.74 5.66 42.05
CA PHE A 12 61.31 4.44 41.36
C PHE A 12 59.83 4.15 41.58
N ILE A 13 59.28 4.42 42.77
CA ILE A 13 57.85 4.26 43.06
C ILE A 13 57.02 5.26 42.25
N VAL A 14 57.47 6.52 42.15
CA VAL A 14 56.78 7.54 41.35
C VAL A 14 56.82 7.21 39.85
N VAL A 15 57.94 6.71 39.34
CA VAL A 15 58.05 6.26 37.94
C VAL A 15 57.21 5.01 37.67
N LEU A 16 57.14 4.06 38.62
CA LEU A 16 56.32 2.86 38.52
C LEU A 16 54.81 3.15 38.56
N VAL A 17 54.37 4.08 39.42
CA VAL A 17 52.97 4.53 39.50
C VAL A 17 52.59 5.33 38.25
N ALA A 18 53.50 6.17 37.71
CA ALA A 18 53.28 6.85 36.45
C ALA A 18 53.21 5.86 35.27
N PHE A 19 54.04 4.83 35.25
CA PHE A 19 53.97 3.75 34.24
C PHE A 19 52.67 2.93 34.36
N ILE A 20 52.20 2.60 35.57
CA ILE A 20 50.93 1.89 35.77
C ILE A 20 49.73 2.78 35.39
N ALA A 21 49.77 4.08 35.69
CA ALA A 21 48.73 5.02 35.25
C ALA A 21 48.70 5.21 33.72
N ILE A 22 49.87 5.19 33.07
CA ILE A 22 49.99 5.20 31.60
C ILE A 22 49.49 3.86 31.02
N LEU A 23 49.82 2.71 31.62
CA LEU A 23 49.33 1.41 31.18
C LEU A 23 47.81 1.25 31.35
N VAL A 24 47.23 1.75 32.45
CA VAL A 24 45.76 1.77 32.65
C VAL A 24 45.08 2.78 31.72
N GLY A 25 45.71 3.92 31.44
CA GLY A 25 45.23 4.90 30.46
C GLY A 25 45.27 4.39 29.01
N VAL A 26 46.29 3.61 28.65
CA VAL A 26 46.40 2.94 27.33
C VAL A 26 45.36 1.81 27.19
N VAL A 27 45.05 1.09 28.27
CA VAL A 27 43.99 0.05 28.28
C VAL A 27 42.57 0.65 28.20
N TRP A 28 42.36 1.89 28.66
CA TRP A 28 41.08 2.60 28.49
C TRP A 28 40.90 3.26 27.10
N ILE A 29 41.99 3.56 26.39
CA ILE A 29 41.96 4.12 25.02
C ILE A 29 41.90 3.03 23.94
N ALA A 30 42.23 1.78 24.28
CA ALA A 30 42.16 0.64 23.37
C ALA A 30 40.85 -0.16 23.48
N ARG A 31 39.70 0.51 23.68
CA ARG A 31 38.41 -0.09 23.27
C ARG A 31 38.24 0.20 21.78
N PRO A 32 38.06 -0.82 20.92
CA PRO A 32 37.79 -0.58 19.51
C PRO A 32 36.46 0.18 19.37
N GLN A 33 36.55 1.38 18.79
CA GLN A 33 35.45 2.02 18.08
C GLN A 33 35.37 1.29 16.74
N GLU A 34 34.33 0.49 16.54
CA GLU A 34 34.07 -0.20 15.27
C GLU A 34 33.54 0.81 14.24
N ASP A 35 34.42 1.67 13.74
CA ASP A 35 34.21 2.38 12.49
C ASP A 35 34.92 1.61 11.37
N VAL A 36 34.37 0.44 11.03
CA VAL A 36 34.64 -0.18 9.73
C VAL A 36 33.38 0.00 8.90
N LEU A 37 33.56 0.75 7.82
CA LEU A 37 32.80 0.69 6.58
C LEU A 37 32.57 -0.78 6.20
N GLY A 38 31.47 -1.32 6.70
CA GLY A 38 30.96 -2.65 6.42
C GLY A 38 29.46 -2.51 6.22
N ALA A 39 29.00 -2.89 5.05
CA ALA A 39 27.59 -3.04 4.73
C ALA A 39 26.86 -3.80 5.87
N GLY A 40 25.70 -3.28 6.28
CA GLY A 40 24.75 -4.03 7.11
C GLY A 40 24.24 -3.29 8.33
N GLU A 41 23.62 -2.12 8.14
CA GLU A 41 22.77 -1.48 9.14
C GLU A 41 21.60 -2.42 9.50
N ARG A 42 21.58 -2.90 10.73
CA ARG A 42 20.38 -3.38 11.42
C ARG A 42 20.25 -2.61 12.72
N GLU A 43 19.70 -1.42 12.60
CA GLU A 43 19.17 -0.67 13.74
C GLU A 43 17.94 -1.40 14.27
N GLN A 44 18.08 -1.98 15.46
CA GLN A 44 16.93 -2.27 16.31
C GLN A 44 16.49 -0.95 16.92
N SER A 45 15.69 -0.21 16.13
CA SER A 45 15.01 0.99 16.59
C SER A 45 13.92 0.56 17.57
N GLU A 46 14.06 0.98 18.83
CA GLU A 46 12.98 1.05 19.82
C GLU A 46 11.91 2.02 19.28
N THR A 47 11.05 1.47 18.42
CA THR A 47 9.84 2.15 17.98
C THR A 47 8.92 2.18 19.19
N THR A 48 8.81 3.36 19.80
CA THR A 48 7.61 3.80 20.50
C THR A 48 6.43 3.23 19.74
N GLN A 49 5.67 2.34 20.38
CA GLN A 49 4.44 1.82 19.80
C GLN A 49 3.55 3.04 19.55
N GLN A 50 3.60 3.51 18.31
CA GLN A 50 2.60 4.35 17.73
C GLN A 50 1.38 3.43 17.67
N ASP A 51 0.61 3.46 18.75
CA ASP A 51 -0.81 3.15 18.77
C ASP A 51 -1.51 4.15 17.83
N GLY A 52 -1.19 4.05 16.54
CA GLY A 52 -2.00 4.57 15.49
C GLY A 52 -3.12 3.57 15.38
N SER A 53 -4.23 3.85 16.05
CA SER A 53 -5.52 3.16 15.88
C SER A 53 -5.63 2.62 14.45
N THR A 54 -5.30 1.34 14.26
CA THR A 54 -5.58 0.63 13.02
C THR A 54 -7.05 0.28 13.08
N GLY A 55 -7.88 1.32 13.00
CA GLY A 55 -9.31 1.15 12.81
C GLY A 55 -9.53 0.24 11.59
N GLU A 56 -10.51 -0.64 11.68
CA GLU A 56 -10.76 -1.60 10.61
C GLU A 56 -11.01 -0.88 9.27
N ALA A 57 -10.30 -1.29 8.22
CA ALA A 57 -10.50 -0.80 6.87
C ALA A 57 -11.81 -1.36 6.31
N SER A 58 -12.78 -0.50 6.00
CA SER A 58 -14.10 -0.93 5.51
C SER A 58 -14.56 -0.04 4.36
N LEU A 59 -14.54 -0.59 3.15
CA LEU A 59 -15.05 0.06 1.94
C LEU A 59 -16.42 -0.53 1.60
N VAL A 60 -17.42 0.32 1.46
CA VAL A 60 -18.78 -0.09 1.10
C VAL A 60 -19.27 0.69 -0.11
N VAL A 61 -20.27 0.14 -0.79
CA VAL A 61 -21.06 0.86 -1.80
C VAL A 61 -22.22 1.52 -1.06
N GLU A 62 -22.39 2.83 -1.21
CA GLU A 62 -23.59 3.50 -0.72
C GLU A 62 -24.76 3.22 -1.69
N GLY A 63 -25.75 2.45 -1.21
CA GLY A 63 -26.88 1.98 -2.01
C GLY A 63 -26.62 0.61 -2.63
N ASP A 64 -27.17 0.37 -3.81
CA ASP A 64 -27.05 -0.92 -4.50
C ASP A 64 -25.71 -1.05 -5.24
N SER A 65 -25.05 -2.20 -5.07
CA SER A 65 -23.88 -2.59 -5.84
C SER A 65 -24.22 -3.25 -7.18
N ASN A 66 -25.52 -3.36 -7.50
CA ASN A 66 -26.02 -3.90 -8.77
C ASN A 66 -26.89 -2.86 -9.47
N TYR A 67 -26.98 -2.95 -10.80
CA TYR A 67 -27.84 -2.09 -11.58
C TYR A 67 -28.35 -2.80 -12.85
N ASP A 68 -29.65 -2.68 -13.14
CA ASP A 68 -30.21 -3.16 -14.41
C ASP A 68 -30.43 -1.98 -15.36
N PHE A 69 -29.74 -1.97 -16.49
CA PHE A 69 -30.01 -1.01 -17.57
C PHE A 69 -31.33 -1.29 -18.30
N GLY A 70 -31.97 -2.43 -18.02
CA GLY A 70 -33.15 -2.88 -18.73
C GLY A 70 -32.82 -3.21 -20.18
N THR A 71 -33.69 -2.80 -21.11
CA THR A 71 -33.43 -3.00 -22.54
C THR A 71 -32.68 -1.80 -23.12
N ILE A 72 -31.54 -2.06 -23.76
CA ILE A 72 -30.71 -1.05 -24.43
C ILE A 72 -30.45 -1.44 -25.88
N SER A 73 -30.26 -0.44 -26.75
CA SER A 73 -29.94 -0.66 -28.17
C SER A 73 -28.47 -0.39 -28.44
N MET A 74 -27.84 -1.22 -29.26
CA MET A 74 -26.48 -0.98 -29.75
C MET A 74 -26.38 0.36 -30.48
N ALA A 75 -27.40 0.73 -31.26
CA ALA A 75 -27.43 1.98 -32.01
C ALA A 75 -27.56 3.23 -31.12
N ALA A 76 -27.99 3.09 -29.86
CA ALA A 76 -28.12 4.21 -28.91
C ALA A 76 -26.78 4.63 -28.29
N GLY A 77 -25.70 3.89 -28.56
CA GLY A 77 -24.37 4.16 -28.04
C GLY A 77 -24.13 3.65 -26.62
N LYS A 78 -23.09 4.19 -25.98
CA LYS A 78 -22.64 3.75 -24.66
C LYS A 78 -23.64 4.13 -23.57
N VAL A 79 -23.81 3.25 -22.59
CA VAL A 79 -24.57 3.53 -21.36
C VAL A 79 -23.63 3.64 -20.18
N LYS A 80 -24.04 4.36 -19.13
CA LYS A 80 -23.22 4.57 -17.95
C LYS A 80 -23.99 4.51 -16.64
N ARG A 81 -23.32 4.07 -15.59
CA ARG A 81 -23.82 4.05 -14.20
C ARG A 81 -22.73 4.54 -13.25
N GLU A 82 -23.13 5.36 -12.29
CA GLU A 82 -22.26 5.79 -11.20
C GLU A 82 -22.61 5.01 -9.92
N PHE A 83 -21.58 4.47 -9.27
CA PHE A 83 -21.67 3.86 -7.96
C PHE A 83 -20.87 4.70 -6.98
N LYS A 84 -21.48 5.02 -5.83
CA LYS A 84 -20.81 5.75 -4.77
C LYS A 84 -20.17 4.75 -3.81
N ILE A 85 -18.87 4.90 -3.58
CA ILE A 85 -18.13 4.10 -2.61
C ILE A 85 -17.71 4.98 -1.43
N LYS A 86 -17.64 4.40 -0.24
CA LYS A 86 -17.30 5.12 0.97
C LYS A 86 -16.47 4.28 1.92
N ASN A 87 -15.50 4.91 2.55
CA ASN A 87 -14.83 4.33 3.69
C ASN A 87 -15.70 4.53 4.94
N THR A 88 -16.36 3.47 5.41
CA THR A 88 -17.14 3.46 6.67
C THR A 88 -16.34 2.88 7.83
N GLY A 89 -15.07 2.55 7.61
CA GLY A 89 -14.16 2.07 8.63
C GLY A 89 -13.63 3.18 9.52
N GLU A 90 -13.00 2.77 10.62
CA GLU A 90 -12.33 3.68 11.55
C GLU A 90 -10.90 4.02 11.09
N GLY A 91 -10.33 3.21 10.18
CA GLY A 91 -9.00 3.40 9.61
C GLY A 91 -9.03 3.75 8.11
N PRO A 92 -7.89 4.14 7.54
CA PRO A 92 -7.77 4.43 6.12
C PRO A 92 -7.96 3.18 5.26
N VAL A 93 -8.61 3.33 4.10
CA VAL A 93 -8.72 2.29 3.06
C VAL A 93 -7.89 2.71 1.86
N THR A 94 -6.98 1.85 1.40
CA THR A 94 -6.25 2.09 0.15
C THR A 94 -6.87 1.29 -0.99
N ILE A 95 -7.34 1.98 -2.03
CA ILE A 95 -7.77 1.39 -3.30
C ILE A 95 -6.51 1.02 -4.11
N GLU A 96 -6.35 -0.26 -4.38
CA GLU A 96 -5.14 -0.81 -5.00
C GLU A 96 -5.28 -0.94 -6.51
N LYS A 97 -6.37 -1.58 -6.97
CA LYS A 97 -6.65 -1.85 -8.38
C LYS A 97 -8.13 -1.80 -8.66
N MET A 98 -8.47 -1.49 -9.91
CA MET A 98 -9.83 -1.61 -10.43
C MET A 98 -9.77 -2.17 -11.85
N TYR A 99 -10.63 -3.13 -12.16
CA TYR A 99 -10.68 -3.75 -13.48
C TYR A 99 -12.08 -4.30 -13.79
N THR A 100 -12.36 -4.49 -15.07
CA THR A 100 -13.67 -4.92 -15.55
C THR A 100 -13.66 -6.38 -15.99
N SER A 101 -14.83 -7.02 -16.01
CA SER A 101 -14.95 -8.42 -16.45
C SER A 101 -14.93 -8.61 -17.98
N CYS A 102 -15.06 -7.53 -18.75
CA CYS A 102 -15.13 -7.55 -20.22
C CYS A 102 -14.44 -6.32 -20.80
N MET A 103 -13.74 -6.49 -21.92
CA MET A 103 -13.17 -5.37 -22.68
C MET A 103 -14.20 -4.36 -23.20
N CYS A 104 -15.48 -4.74 -23.23
CA CYS A 104 -16.62 -3.90 -23.58
C CYS A 104 -17.06 -2.94 -22.46
N THR A 105 -16.39 -2.99 -21.31
CA THR A 105 -16.69 -2.18 -20.12
C THR A 105 -15.43 -1.44 -19.67
N GLU A 106 -15.59 -0.16 -19.35
CA GLU A 106 -14.58 0.71 -18.78
C GLU A 106 -15.04 1.23 -17.40
N ALA A 107 -14.12 1.38 -16.46
CA ALA A 107 -14.40 1.91 -15.13
C ALA A 107 -13.46 3.07 -14.78
N THR A 108 -14.00 4.16 -14.22
CA THR A 108 -13.21 5.33 -13.80
C THR A 108 -13.55 5.71 -12.36
N LEU A 109 -12.52 5.88 -11.52
CA LEU A 109 -12.67 6.33 -10.14
C LEU A 109 -12.42 7.83 -10.07
N SER A 110 -13.32 8.57 -9.42
CA SER A 110 -13.14 9.97 -9.04
C SER A 110 -13.20 10.10 -7.52
N ALA A 111 -12.10 10.55 -6.89
CA ALA A 111 -12.01 10.72 -5.44
C ALA A 111 -11.00 11.82 -5.10
N GLY A 112 -11.33 12.67 -4.11
CA GLY A 112 -10.47 13.78 -3.67
C GLY A 112 -9.99 14.71 -4.79
N GLY A 113 -10.85 14.97 -5.78
CA GLY A 113 -10.52 15.80 -6.95
C GLY A 113 -9.58 15.14 -7.97
N LYS A 114 -9.17 13.88 -7.76
CA LYS A 114 -8.37 13.09 -8.72
C LYS A 114 -9.26 12.14 -9.51
N ARG A 115 -8.81 11.80 -10.72
CA ARG A 115 -9.47 10.84 -11.61
C ARG A 115 -8.47 9.73 -11.98
N PHE A 116 -8.90 8.48 -11.86
CA PHE A 116 -8.09 7.28 -12.12
C PHE A 116 -8.79 6.38 -13.13
N GLY A 117 -8.11 6.05 -14.23
CA GLY A 117 -8.66 5.25 -15.32
C GLY A 117 -8.82 6.06 -16.62
N PRO A 118 -9.61 5.55 -17.59
CA PRO A 118 -10.44 4.35 -17.48
C PRO A 118 -9.62 3.06 -17.37
N PHE A 119 -10.15 2.09 -16.62
CA PHE A 119 -9.61 0.74 -16.51
C PHE A 119 -10.54 -0.26 -17.20
N GLY A 120 -9.96 -1.25 -17.87
CA GLY A 120 -10.68 -2.30 -18.57
C GLY A 120 -10.32 -3.70 -18.07
N MET A 121 -10.60 -4.69 -18.91
CA MET A 121 -10.33 -6.10 -18.61
C MET A 121 -8.82 -6.40 -18.63
N PRO A 122 -8.29 -7.17 -17.66
CA PRO A 122 -6.90 -7.62 -17.68
C PRO A 122 -6.60 -8.55 -18.86
N GLY A 123 -5.35 -8.61 -19.36
CA GLY A 123 -4.94 -9.68 -20.30
C GLY A 123 -3.78 -9.41 -21.27
N HIS A 124 -3.35 -8.16 -21.47
CA HIS A 124 -2.26 -7.84 -22.42
C HIS A 124 -1.19 -6.87 -21.86
N ALA A 125 -1.35 -6.46 -20.61
CA ALA A 125 -0.41 -5.64 -19.83
C ALA A 125 -0.72 -5.81 -18.34
N ALA A 126 0.19 -5.37 -17.46
CA ALA A 126 -0.08 -5.31 -16.03
C ALA A 126 -1.28 -4.38 -15.75
N VAL A 127 -2.17 -4.79 -14.84
CA VAL A 127 -3.28 -3.93 -14.39
C VAL A 127 -2.68 -2.72 -13.66
N PRO A 128 -2.98 -1.48 -14.08
CA PRO A 128 -2.44 -0.29 -13.44
C PRO A 128 -2.81 -0.22 -11.96
N THR A 129 -1.84 0.14 -11.12
CA THR A 129 -2.06 0.38 -9.70
C THR A 129 -2.60 1.78 -9.47
N ILE A 130 -3.64 1.91 -8.65
CA ILE A 130 -4.24 3.18 -8.24
C ILE A 130 -3.50 3.74 -7.02
N ARG A 131 -3.39 2.93 -5.95
CA ARG A 131 -2.80 3.29 -4.64
C ARG A 131 -3.31 4.62 -4.09
N TYR A 132 -4.63 4.80 -4.14
CA TYR A 132 -5.28 5.98 -3.58
C TYR A 132 -5.92 5.65 -2.24
N THR A 133 -5.64 6.46 -1.21
CA THR A 133 -6.15 6.25 0.14
C THR A 133 -7.36 7.14 0.41
N LEU A 134 -8.44 6.52 0.90
CA LEU A 134 -9.62 7.17 1.46
C LEU A 134 -9.50 7.17 2.98
N SER A 135 -9.52 8.36 3.60
CA SER A 135 -9.65 8.48 5.05
C SER A 135 -11.04 8.03 5.52
N PRO A 136 -11.25 7.78 6.83
CA PRO A 136 -12.57 7.51 7.36
C PRO A 136 -13.60 8.56 6.92
N ASN A 137 -14.75 8.10 6.42
CA ASN A 137 -15.83 8.88 5.83
C ASN A 137 -15.55 9.51 4.46
N ASP A 138 -14.35 9.38 3.89
CA ASP A 138 -14.10 9.82 2.52
C ASP A 138 -14.89 8.95 1.53
N GLU A 139 -15.25 9.57 0.41
CA GLU A 139 -16.10 9.01 -0.62
C GLU A 139 -15.42 9.08 -1.99
N GLY A 140 -15.85 8.20 -2.89
CA GLY A 140 -15.47 8.21 -4.30
C GLY A 140 -16.64 7.82 -5.19
N ILE A 141 -16.57 8.23 -6.45
CA ILE A 141 -17.52 7.83 -7.50
C ILE A 141 -16.82 6.92 -8.48
N VAL A 142 -17.40 5.74 -8.70
CA VAL A 142 -16.99 4.80 -9.74
C VAL A 142 -17.98 4.92 -10.89
N GLU A 143 -17.55 5.54 -11.98
CA GLU A 143 -18.30 5.60 -13.24
C GLU A 143 -17.99 4.34 -14.05
N VAL A 144 -19.01 3.56 -14.35
CA VAL A 144 -18.94 2.36 -15.19
C VAL A 144 -19.60 2.68 -16.52
N VAL A 145 -18.85 2.49 -17.62
CA VAL A 145 -19.30 2.72 -18.98
C VAL A 145 -19.31 1.40 -19.74
N PHE A 146 -20.43 1.08 -20.37
CA PHE A 146 -20.61 -0.11 -21.19
C PHE A 146 -20.85 0.29 -22.65
N ASP A 147 -20.10 -0.35 -23.55
CA ASP A 147 -20.30 -0.24 -25.00
C ASP A 147 -21.05 -1.48 -25.52
N PRO A 148 -22.38 -1.39 -25.76
CA PRO A 148 -23.16 -2.51 -26.29
C PRO A 148 -22.75 -2.89 -27.73
N ALA A 149 -22.09 -2.00 -28.47
CA ALA A 149 -21.71 -2.23 -29.86
C ALA A 149 -20.33 -2.89 -30.03
N ALA A 150 -19.55 -3.06 -28.95
CA ALA A 150 -18.16 -3.52 -29.00
C ALA A 150 -17.92 -4.86 -29.71
N HIS A 151 -18.93 -5.75 -29.75
CA HIS A 151 -18.85 -7.07 -30.38
C HIS A 151 -19.73 -7.22 -31.63
N GLY A 152 -20.31 -6.13 -32.13
CA GLY A 152 -21.27 -6.18 -33.23
C GLY A 152 -22.47 -7.09 -32.90
N PRO A 153 -23.09 -7.76 -33.89
CA PRO A 153 -24.30 -8.57 -33.68
C PRO A 153 -24.14 -9.70 -32.64
N SER A 154 -22.91 -10.15 -32.38
CA SER A 154 -22.61 -11.16 -31.35
C SER A 154 -22.79 -10.64 -29.92
N GLY A 155 -22.96 -9.32 -29.73
CA GLY A 155 -23.23 -8.68 -28.45
C GLY A 155 -24.72 -8.59 -28.08
N VAL A 156 -25.64 -9.01 -28.97
CA VAL A 156 -27.09 -9.03 -28.72
C VAL A 156 -27.44 -10.15 -27.76
N GLY A 157 -28.31 -9.88 -26.79
CA GLY A 157 -28.66 -10.87 -25.76
C GLY A 157 -28.70 -10.29 -24.35
N PRO A 158 -29.08 -11.12 -23.36
CA PRO A 158 -28.85 -10.79 -21.96
C PRO A 158 -27.35 -10.74 -21.69
N ILE A 159 -26.92 -9.74 -20.92
CA ILE A 159 -25.55 -9.57 -20.46
C ILE A 159 -25.51 -9.33 -18.96
N GLU A 160 -24.41 -9.72 -18.35
CA GLU A 160 -24.03 -9.34 -17.00
C GLU A 160 -22.54 -9.00 -17.00
N ARG A 161 -22.17 -7.92 -16.34
CA ARG A 161 -20.80 -7.43 -16.27
C ARG A 161 -20.49 -6.99 -14.85
N ALA A 162 -19.20 -7.01 -14.53
CA ALA A 162 -18.71 -6.65 -13.21
C ALA A 162 -17.52 -5.71 -13.31
N VAL A 163 -17.40 -4.85 -12.30
CA VAL A 163 -16.20 -4.07 -11.99
C VAL A 163 -15.75 -4.50 -10.61
N ARG A 164 -14.51 -4.97 -10.51
CA ARG A 164 -13.90 -5.42 -9.26
C ARG A 164 -12.91 -4.39 -8.76
N ILE A 165 -13.01 -4.07 -7.47
CA ILE A 165 -12.15 -3.09 -6.79
C ILE A 165 -11.39 -3.80 -5.68
N GLU A 166 -10.08 -3.95 -5.89
CA GLU A 166 -9.15 -4.44 -4.86
C GLU A 166 -8.75 -3.26 -3.97
N ASN A 167 -8.81 -3.48 -2.67
CA ASN A 167 -8.45 -2.49 -1.65
C ASN A 167 -7.82 -3.20 -0.45
N SER A 168 -7.28 -2.43 0.51
CA SER A 168 -6.62 -2.94 1.71
C SER A 168 -7.54 -3.72 2.67
N GLY A 169 -8.86 -3.68 2.47
CA GLY A 169 -9.86 -4.51 3.16
C GLY A 169 -10.41 -5.62 2.26
N LYS A 170 -11.71 -5.89 2.34
CA LYS A 170 -12.38 -6.86 1.47
C LYS A 170 -12.61 -6.24 0.08
N PRO A 171 -12.28 -6.94 -1.03
CA PRO A 171 -12.63 -6.48 -2.36
C PRO A 171 -14.14 -6.28 -2.50
N ILE A 172 -14.53 -5.24 -3.21
CA ILE A 172 -15.94 -4.99 -3.56
C ILE A 172 -16.15 -5.19 -5.06
N GLU A 173 -17.38 -5.52 -5.41
CA GLU A 173 -17.79 -5.78 -6.79
C GLU A 173 -19.04 -4.97 -7.11
N LEU A 174 -19.01 -4.32 -8.27
CA LEU A 174 -20.12 -3.57 -8.83
C LEU A 174 -20.61 -4.34 -10.06
N THR A 175 -21.87 -4.74 -10.07
CA THR A 175 -22.44 -5.50 -11.19
C THR A 175 -23.46 -4.68 -11.94
N PHE A 176 -23.63 -5.00 -13.22
CA PHE A 176 -24.78 -4.54 -13.97
C PHE A 176 -25.24 -5.58 -14.97
N SER A 177 -26.53 -5.53 -15.29
CA SER A 177 -27.16 -6.34 -16.33
C SER A 177 -27.82 -5.46 -17.39
N ALA A 178 -28.07 -6.06 -18.55
CA ALA A 178 -28.92 -5.48 -19.57
C ALA A 178 -29.45 -6.55 -20.53
N MET A 179 -30.51 -6.20 -21.26
CA MET A 179 -30.94 -6.89 -22.48
C MET A 179 -30.54 -6.04 -23.69
N VAL A 180 -29.49 -6.46 -24.40
CA VAL A 180 -28.98 -5.75 -25.58
C VAL A 180 -29.80 -6.14 -26.81
N ARG A 181 -30.28 -5.14 -27.54
CA ARG A 181 -30.92 -5.27 -28.85
C ARG A 181 -30.07 -4.59 -29.93
N PRO A 182 -30.27 -4.96 -31.21
CA PRO A 182 -29.65 -4.26 -32.33
C PRO A 182 -29.82 -2.73 -32.26
#